data_AF-A0A0G0RI67-F1
#
_entry.id   AF-A0A0G0RI67-F1
#
_cell.length_a   1.000
_cell.length_b   1.000
_cell.length_c   1.000
_cell.angle_alpha   90.00
_cell.angle_beta   90.00
_cell.angle_gamma   90.00
#
_symmetry.space_group_name_H-M   'P 1'
#
loop_
_entity.id
_entity.type
_entity.pdbx_description
1 polymer ?
#
loop_
_entity_poly.entity_id
_entity_poly.type
_entity_poly.pdbx_seq_one_letter_code
_entity_poly.pdbx_strand_id
1 'polypeptide(L)'
;MKNKLTVIIIIILLAIGLRIISGEDDWICQNGQWIKHGNPSAEMPTSGCGTVKPKVVEHFACSDYCPGPREKYMVRIYEGVEDEAECLKLGGKPTSYTGWRVYKICLAE
;
A
#
# COMPACT_ATOMS: atom_id res chain seq x y z
N MET A 1 8.27 8.25 -46.98
CA MET A 1 8.81 7.00 -46.40
C MET A 1 9.85 7.26 -45.30
N LYS A 2 10.73 8.26 -45.42
CA LYS A 2 11.72 8.61 -44.39
C LYS A 2 11.10 9.09 -43.06
N ASN A 3 9.99 9.81 -43.13
CA ASN A 3 9.23 10.36 -42.01
C ASN A 3 8.50 9.33 -41.14
N LYS A 4 7.95 8.25 -41.71
CA LYS A 4 7.29 7.19 -40.91
C LYS A 4 8.31 6.38 -40.10
N LEU A 5 9.48 6.10 -40.68
CA LEU A 5 10.56 5.41 -39.99
C LEU A 5 11.13 6.25 -38.82
N THR A 6 11.32 7.55 -39.03
CA THR A 6 11.77 8.47 -37.98
C THR A 6 10.79 8.53 -36.80
N VAL A 7 9.49 8.59 -37.05
CA VAL A 7 8.47 8.58 -35.98
C VAL A 7 8.50 7.28 -35.18
N ILE A 8 8.64 6.13 -35.85
CA ILE A 8 8.74 4.83 -35.17
C ILE A 8 9.99 4.76 -34.28
N ILE A 9 11.13 5.23 -34.77
CA ILE A 9 12.38 5.26 -34.00
C ILE A 9 12.24 6.16 -32.75
N ILE A 10 11.61 7.32 -32.88
CA ILE A 10 11.38 8.23 -31.75
C ILE A 10 10.47 7.58 -30.70
N ILE A 11 9.41 6.87 -31.10
CA ILE A 11 8.51 6.17 -30.17
C ILE A 11 9.25 5.05 -29.42
N ILE A 12 10.10 4.29 -30.12
CA ILE A 12 10.90 3.22 -29.51
C ILE A 12 11.89 3.80 -28.50
N LEU A 13 12.58 4.90 -28.84
CA LEU A 13 13.51 5.57 -27.93
C LEU A 13 12.80 6.15 -26.70
N LEU A 14 11.60 6.72 -26.86
CA LEU A 14 10.76 7.18 -25.75
C LEU A 14 10.34 6.04 -24.82
N ALA A 15 9.90 4.91 -25.37
CA ALA A 15 9.51 3.74 -24.59
C ALA A 15 10.69 3.14 -23.81
N ILE A 16 11.88 3.09 -24.41
CA ILE A 16 13.11 2.64 -23.75
C ILE A 16 13.53 3.64 -22.67
N GLY A 17 13.51 4.95 -22.97
CA GLY A 17 13.83 5.99 -22.00
C GLY A 17 12.92 5.97 -20.76
N LEU A 18 11.62 5.76 -20.96
CA LEU A 18 10.64 5.62 -19.87
C LEU A 18 10.89 4.40 -18.98
N ARG A 19 11.37 3.29 -19.54
CA ARG A 19 11.76 2.11 -18.74
C ARG A 19 12.98 2.37 -17.86
N ILE A 20 14.00 3.04 -18.38
CA ILE A 20 15.27 3.25 -17.66
C ILE A 20 15.07 4.20 -16.46
N ILE A 21 14.10 5.11 -16.52
CA ILE A 21 13.81 6.07 -15.43
C ILE A 21 12.84 5.47 -14.38
N SER A 22 12.29 4.28 -14.61
CA SER A 22 11.20 3.71 -13.81
C SER A 22 11.58 3.22 -12.41
N GLY A 23 12.87 3.14 -12.06
CA GLY A 23 13.29 2.58 -10.76
C GLY A 23 12.88 1.10 -10.57
N GLU A 24 12.85 0.33 -11.66
CA GLU A 24 12.43 -1.08 -11.69
C GLU A 24 13.32 -1.98 -10.79
N ASP A 25 14.58 -1.59 -10.58
CA ASP A 25 15.56 -2.30 -9.75
C ASP A 25 16.04 -1.42 -8.57
N ASP A 26 15.14 -1.08 -7.65
CA ASP A 26 15.44 -0.20 -6.51
C ASP A 26 14.79 -0.66 -5.19
N TRP A 27 15.27 -0.11 -4.07
CA TRP A 27 14.61 -0.24 -2.76
C TRP A 27 13.44 0.74 -2.71
N ILE A 28 12.22 0.20 -2.63
CA ILE A 28 11.03 1.03 -2.52
C ILE A 28 10.61 1.12 -1.06
N CYS A 29 10.31 2.33 -0.60
CA CYS A 29 9.76 2.52 0.73
C CYS A 29 8.25 2.24 0.70
N GLN A 30 7.82 1.14 1.32
CA GLN A 30 6.40 0.83 1.50
C GLN A 30 6.12 0.58 2.97
N ASN A 31 5.12 1.27 3.53
CA ASN A 31 4.69 1.11 4.93
C ASN A 31 5.82 1.32 5.95
N GLY A 32 6.79 2.17 5.60
CA GLY A 32 7.96 2.45 6.42
C GLY A 32 8.99 1.32 6.47
N GLN A 33 8.90 0.39 5.52
CA GLN A 33 9.85 -0.70 5.33
C GLN A 33 10.43 -0.63 3.92
N TRP A 34 11.72 -0.89 3.81
CA TRP A 34 12.36 -1.09 2.52
C TRP A 34 11.92 -2.44 1.97
N ILE A 35 11.21 -2.41 0.85
CA ILE A 35 10.83 -3.59 0.09
C ILE A 35 11.74 -3.66 -1.13
N LYS A 36 12.31 -4.83 -1.39
CA LYS A 36 13.14 -5.06 -2.57
C LYS A 36 12.25 -5.05 -3.82
N HIS A 37 12.53 -4.16 -4.78
CA HIS A 37 11.89 -4.15 -6.10
C HIS A 37 12.93 -4.50 -7.17
N GLY A 38 12.65 -5.51 -7.99
CA GLY A 38 13.60 -6.03 -8.98
C GLY A 38 14.89 -6.57 -8.34
N ASN A 39 16.04 -6.17 -8.89
CA ASN A 39 17.35 -6.53 -8.38
C ASN A 39 18.24 -5.30 -8.13
N PRO A 40 18.01 -4.55 -7.03
CA PRO A 40 18.79 -3.37 -6.69
C PRO A 40 20.27 -3.72 -6.59
N SER A 41 21.10 -2.93 -7.26
CA SER A 41 22.56 -3.07 -7.20
C SER A 41 23.15 -2.49 -5.90
N ALA A 42 22.43 -1.58 -5.25
CA ALA A 42 22.82 -0.99 -3.97
C ALA A 42 22.35 -1.84 -2.79
N GLU A 43 23.12 -1.86 -1.70
CA GLU A 43 22.70 -2.45 -0.44
C GLU A 43 21.43 -1.75 0.10
N MET A 44 20.62 -2.49 0.88
CA MET A 44 19.45 -1.92 1.53
C MET A 44 19.87 -0.75 2.42
N PRO A 45 19.21 0.43 2.33
CA PRO A 45 19.55 1.54 3.19
C PRO A 45 19.38 1.15 4.67
N THR A 46 20.36 1.51 5.49
CA THR A 46 20.38 1.23 6.93
C THR A 46 19.51 2.22 7.72
N SER A 47 19.28 3.42 7.17
CA SER A 47 18.29 4.36 7.69
C SER A 47 16.88 3.84 7.44
N GLY A 48 16.02 3.93 8.46
CA GLY A 48 14.59 3.68 8.29
C GLY A 48 13.99 4.54 7.19
N CYS A 49 13.05 3.97 6.45
CA CYS A 49 12.32 4.66 5.39
C CYS A 49 10.95 5.07 5.93
N GLY A 50 10.49 6.28 5.62
CA GLY A 50 9.12 6.72 5.94
C GLY A 50 8.68 6.54 7.39
N THR A 51 7.36 6.54 7.61
CA THR A 51 6.75 6.17 8.89
C THR A 51 6.46 4.68 8.88
N VAL A 52 6.96 3.94 9.89
CA VAL A 52 6.59 2.54 10.11
C VAL A 52 5.09 2.49 10.30
N LYS A 53 4.38 1.95 9.30
CA LYS A 53 2.95 1.75 9.42
C LYS A 53 2.71 0.42 10.14
N PRO A 54 1.69 0.34 11.00
CA PRO A 54 1.29 -0.92 11.61
C PRO A 54 0.92 -1.96 10.54
N LYS A 55 1.01 -3.23 10.91
CA LYS A 55 0.73 -4.35 10.00
C LYS A 55 -0.72 -4.27 9.52
N VAL A 56 -0.93 -4.43 8.21
CA VAL A 56 -2.29 -4.53 7.65
C VAL A 56 -2.76 -5.98 7.75
N VAL A 57 -3.88 -6.20 8.43
CA VAL A 57 -4.47 -7.54 8.63
C VAL A 57 -5.92 -7.56 8.15
N GLU A 58 -6.37 -8.73 7.68
CA GLU A 58 -7.79 -8.99 7.46
C GLU A 58 -8.48 -9.14 8.82
N HIS A 59 -9.47 -8.30 9.05
CA HIS A 59 -10.23 -8.23 10.28
C HIS A 59 -11.71 -8.44 10.00
N PHE A 60 -12.36 -9.26 10.81
CA PHE A 60 -13.80 -9.46 10.72
C PHE A 60 -14.51 -8.36 11.51
N ALA A 61 -14.97 -7.32 10.83
CA ALA A 61 -15.65 -6.15 11.41
C ALA A 61 -17.13 -6.40 11.65
N CYS A 62 -17.45 -7.56 12.20
CA CYS A 62 -18.78 -7.90 12.66
C CYS A 62 -18.67 -8.80 13.89
N SER A 63 -19.54 -8.58 14.89
CA SER A 63 -19.51 -9.34 16.15
C SER A 63 -20.26 -10.67 15.96
N ASP A 64 -21.21 -10.99 16.85
CA ASP A 64 -21.83 -12.32 16.93
C ASP A 64 -23.05 -12.47 16.03
N TYR A 65 -23.67 -11.35 15.62
CA TYR A 65 -24.84 -11.35 14.75
C TYR A 65 -24.58 -10.53 13.48
N CYS A 66 -24.33 -11.24 12.39
CA CYS A 66 -23.95 -10.68 11.09
C CYS A 66 -24.96 -11.13 10.03
N PRO A 67 -25.78 -10.22 9.48
CA PRO A 67 -26.75 -10.59 8.46
C PRO A 67 -26.08 -10.92 7.12
N GLY A 68 -25.90 -12.21 6.86
CA GLY A 68 -25.41 -12.74 5.60
C GLY A 68 -24.03 -13.41 5.73
N PRO A 69 -23.34 -13.61 4.61
CA PRO A 69 -22.09 -14.37 4.57
C PRO A 69 -20.93 -13.60 5.19
N ARG A 70 -19.95 -14.32 5.77
CA ARG A 70 -18.82 -13.77 6.54
C ARG A 70 -17.98 -12.80 5.73
N GLU A 71 -17.79 -13.10 4.45
CA GLU A 71 -16.94 -12.40 3.50
C GLU A 71 -17.35 -10.93 3.32
N LYS A 72 -18.62 -10.61 3.55
CA LYS A 72 -19.16 -9.23 3.49
C LYS A 72 -18.60 -8.31 4.59
N TYR A 73 -18.06 -8.88 5.66
CA TYR A 73 -17.61 -8.16 6.85
C TYR A 73 -16.10 -8.21 7.04
N MET A 74 -15.38 -8.84 6.12
CA MET A 74 -13.92 -8.84 6.13
C MET A 74 -13.45 -7.46 5.62
N VAL A 75 -12.69 -6.76 6.45
CA VAL A 75 -12.08 -5.48 6.14
C VAL A 75 -10.58 -5.55 6.39
N ARG A 76 -9.80 -4.65 5.79
CA ARG A 76 -8.38 -4.52 6.09
C ARG A 76 -8.20 -3.42 7.11
N ILE A 77 -7.46 -3.69 8.19
CA ILE A 77 -7.17 -2.69 9.23
C ILE A 77 -5.68 -2.58 9.50
N TYR A 78 -5.27 -1.44 10.03
CA TYR A 78 -4.00 -1.33 10.73
C TYR A 78 -4.12 -2.01 12.11
N GLU A 79 -3.42 -3.11 12.31
CA GLU A 79 -3.48 -3.94 13.52
C GLU A 79 -3.08 -3.13 14.76
N GLY A 80 -3.95 -3.13 15.78
CA GLY A 80 -3.71 -2.45 17.06
C GLY A 80 -3.94 -0.93 17.08
N VAL A 81 -4.39 -0.32 15.98
CA VAL A 81 -4.65 1.12 15.92
C VAL A 81 -6.10 1.44 16.28
N GLU A 82 -6.30 1.93 17.49
CA GLU A 82 -7.62 2.36 18.00
C GLU A 82 -7.74 3.89 18.17
N ASP A 83 -6.61 4.61 18.22
CA ASP A 83 -6.59 6.07 18.33
C ASP A 83 -6.93 6.73 16.99
N GLU A 84 -7.82 7.72 17.05
CA GLU A 84 -8.33 8.40 15.85
C GLU A 84 -7.24 9.25 15.18
N ALA A 85 -6.45 9.97 15.96
CA ALA A 85 -5.41 10.85 15.43
C ALA A 85 -4.26 10.04 14.83
N GLU A 86 -3.89 8.91 15.45
CA GLU A 86 -2.95 7.96 14.89
C GLU A 86 -3.46 7.36 13.56
N CYS A 87 -4.72 6.93 13.52
CA CYS A 87 -5.33 6.40 12.32
C CYS A 87 -5.28 7.39 11.15
N LEU A 88 -5.62 8.66 11.41
CA LEU A 88 -5.57 9.73 10.40
C LEU A 88 -4.13 10.00 9.91
N LYS A 89 -3.12 9.93 10.79
CA LYS A 89 -1.70 10.09 10.39
C LYS A 89 -1.21 8.97 9.46
N LEU A 90 -1.77 7.77 9.61
CA LEU A 90 -1.45 6.62 8.75
C LEU A 90 -2.14 6.70 7.38
N GLY A 91 -3.06 7.65 7.20
CA GLY A 91 -3.94 7.76 6.04
C GLY A 91 -5.10 6.77 6.08
N GLY A 92 -5.38 6.17 7.24
CA GLY A 92 -6.52 5.27 7.42
C GLY A 92 -7.81 6.01 7.74
N LYS A 93 -8.91 5.24 7.79
CA LYS A 93 -10.23 5.75 8.14
C LYS A 93 -10.68 5.22 9.50
N PRO A 94 -10.83 6.09 10.52
CA PRO A 94 -11.35 5.70 11.82
C PRO A 94 -12.77 5.15 11.68
N THR A 95 -13.03 4.00 12.27
CA THR A 95 -14.34 3.35 12.24
C THR A 95 -14.61 2.64 13.55
N SER A 96 -15.88 2.49 13.87
CA SER A 96 -16.29 1.65 14.98
C SER A 96 -17.45 0.76 14.60
N TYR A 97 -17.54 -0.40 15.24
CA TYR A 97 -18.68 -1.29 15.14
C TYR A 97 -19.03 -1.80 16.54
N THR A 98 -20.32 -2.11 16.72
CA THR A 98 -20.86 -2.53 18.00
C THR A 98 -21.03 -4.05 18.03
N GLY A 99 -20.47 -4.67 19.07
CA GLY A 99 -20.73 -6.04 19.48
C GLY A 99 -21.10 -6.08 20.96
N TRP A 100 -20.51 -7.01 21.72
CA TRP A 100 -20.55 -6.98 23.20
C TRP A 100 -19.97 -5.69 23.81
N ARG A 101 -19.11 -5.00 23.06
CA ARG A 101 -18.58 -3.67 23.34
C ARG A 101 -18.47 -2.89 22.03
N VAL A 102 -18.15 -1.59 22.13
CA VAL A 102 -17.75 -0.80 20.96
C VAL A 102 -16.30 -1.12 20.63
N TYR A 103 -16.04 -1.55 19.41
CA TYR A 103 -14.69 -1.77 18.88
C TYR A 103 -14.31 -0.59 18.01
N LYS A 104 -13.20 0.07 18.32
CA LYS A 104 -12.60 1.09 17.47
C LYS A 104 -11.52 0.43 16.61
N ILE A 105 -11.54 0.69 15.32
CA ILE A 105 -10.58 0.14 14.36
C ILE A 105 -10.17 1.23 13.37
N CYS A 106 -8.99 1.07 12.79
CA CYS A 106 -8.50 1.93 11.72
C CYS A 106 -8.49 1.16 10.38
N LEU A 107 -9.38 1.52 9.47
CA LEU A 107 -9.43 0.89 8.13
C LEU A 107 -8.20 1.29 7.31
N ALA A 108 -7.55 0.29 6.71
CA ALA A 108 -6.45 0.47 5.77
C ALA A 108 -7.02 0.55 4.34
N GLU A 109 -7.42 1.75 3.95
CA GLU A 109 -7.90 2.09 2.60
C GLU A 109 -6.72 2.39 1.65
#